data_AF-D2VWJ3-F1
#
_entry.id   AF-D2VWJ3-F1
#
_cell.length_a   1.000
_cell.length_b   1.000
_cell.length_c   1.000
_cell.angle_alpha   90.00
_cell.angle_beta   90.00
_cell.angle_gamma   90.00
#
_symmetry.space_group_name_H-M   'P 1'
#
loop_
_entity.id
_entity.type
_entity.pdbx_description
1 polymer ?
#
loop_
_entity_poly.entity_id
_entity_poly.type
_entity_poly.pdbx_seq_one_letter_code
_entity_poly.pdbx_strand_id
1 'polypeptide(L)'
;MNQLDGPMYQEQMKMRKILMNYVHLNLACRFGLTECVTEAFKRYQERNSTIIPPILRNAVYRAVVSNGGEREYYQILNQFKAEQDSVERTKLVYARFHSCKRPWIWPFLHHVKPQDSIFLIREVARNVPSGPNVAFVRTRYDAILSKCGQDQVSNRLSYGVGSLFTNIFERDE
;
A
#
# COMPACT_ATOMS: atom_id res chain seq x y z
N MET A 1 22.25 -25.87 30.64
CA MET A 1 22.33 -25.87 29.16
C MET A 1 21.25 -24.93 28.64
N ASN A 2 21.64 -23.73 28.20
CA ASN A 2 20.68 -22.73 27.71
C ASN A 2 20.23 -23.11 26.28
N GLN A 3 18.92 -23.21 26.07
CA GLN A 3 18.26 -23.47 24.78
C GLN A 3 18.43 -22.34 23.73
N LEU A 4 19.34 -21.39 23.95
CA LEU A 4 19.44 -20.13 23.20
C LEU A 4 20.50 -20.14 22.08
N ASP A 5 21.18 -21.25 21.81
CA ASP A 5 22.25 -21.32 20.78
C ASP A 5 22.00 -22.38 19.70
N GLY A 6 20.78 -22.89 19.60
CA GLY A 6 20.40 -23.83 18.54
C GLY A 6 20.21 -23.13 17.18
N PRO A 7 20.44 -23.84 16.04
CA PRO A 7 20.30 -23.27 14.70
C PRO A 7 18.90 -22.67 14.43
N MET A 8 17.85 -23.29 14.98
CA MET A 8 16.48 -22.77 14.92
C MET A 8 16.31 -21.42 15.63
N TYR A 9 16.96 -21.21 16.77
CA TYR A 9 16.90 -19.93 17.50
C TYR A 9 17.65 -18.82 16.75
N GLN A 10 18.80 -19.15 16.15
CA GLN A 10 19.56 -18.21 15.33
C GLN A 10 18.79 -17.79 14.07
N GLU A 11 18.07 -18.73 13.43
CA GLU A 11 17.15 -18.40 12.32
C GLU A 11 16.00 -17.50 12.77
N GLN A 12 15.38 -17.79 13.91
CA GLN A 12 14.31 -16.94 14.48
C GLN A 12 14.82 -15.52 14.79
N MET A 13 16.02 -15.38 15.35
CA MET A 13 16.62 -14.09 15.67
C MET A 13 16.95 -13.29 14.40
N LYS A 14 17.47 -13.96 13.36
CA LYS A 14 17.71 -13.36 12.04
C LYS A 14 16.40 -12.88 11.41
N MET A 15 15.35 -13.69 11.45
CA MET A 15 14.02 -13.31 10.94
C MET A 15 13.43 -12.12 11.70
N ARG A 16 13.54 -12.10 13.03
CA ARG A 16 13.06 -10.98 13.85
C ARG A 16 13.76 -9.67 13.51
N LYS A 17 15.10 -9.70 13.34
CA LYS A 17 15.88 -8.51 12.94
C LYS A 17 15.48 -7.99 11.57
N ILE A 18 15.27 -8.91 10.63
CA ILE A 18 14.81 -8.59 9.27
C ILE A 18 13.44 -7.90 9.30
N LEU A 19 12.48 -8.45 10.04
CA LEU A 19 11.13 -7.89 10.18
C LEU A 19 11.14 -6.52 10.86
N MET A 20 11.91 -6.37 11.95
CA MET A 20 12.06 -5.08 12.64
C MET A 20 12.62 -4.00 11.71
N ASN A 21 13.67 -4.31 10.95
CA ASN A 21 14.26 -3.37 10.00
C ASN A 21 13.26 -2.96 8.91
N TYR A 22 12.47 -3.90 8.39
CA TYR A 22 11.41 -3.59 7.44
C TYR A 22 10.34 -2.66 8.03
N VAL A 23 9.90 -2.91 9.26
CA VAL A 23 8.89 -2.09 9.94
C VAL A 23 9.41 -0.67 10.20
N HIS A 24 10.62 -0.53 10.73
CA HIS A 24 11.24 0.78 10.96
C HIS A 24 11.36 1.59 9.67
N LEU A 25 11.81 0.95 8.58
CA LEU A 25 11.94 1.62 7.28
C LEU A 25 10.57 2.08 6.73
N ASN A 26 9.54 1.23 6.81
CA ASN A 26 8.19 1.61 6.38
C ASN A 26 7.65 2.79 7.18
N LEU A 27 7.82 2.79 8.51
CA LEU A 27 7.34 3.87 9.36
C LEU A 27 8.11 5.16 9.10
N ALA A 28 9.44 5.10 9.06
CA ALA A 28 10.29 6.26 8.80
C ALA A 28 9.93 6.96 7.48
N CYS A 29 9.79 6.19 6.40
CA CYS A 29 9.42 6.73 5.09
C CYS A 29 7.96 7.20 5.02
N ARG A 30 7.06 6.58 5.78
CA ARG A 30 5.65 6.99 5.87
C ARG A 30 5.48 8.33 6.57
N PHE A 31 6.28 8.59 7.61
CA PHE A 31 6.28 9.86 8.34
C PHE A 31 7.18 10.93 7.69
N GLY A 32 7.71 10.66 6.50
CA GLY A 32 8.47 11.64 5.72
C GLY A 32 9.87 11.92 6.25
N LEU A 33 10.50 10.99 6.98
CA LEU A 33 11.89 11.13 7.41
C LEU A 33 12.79 11.29 6.16
N THR A 34 13.44 12.45 6.05
CA THR A 34 14.15 12.88 4.83
C THR A 34 15.18 11.87 4.35
N GLU A 35 15.96 11.27 5.23
CA GLU A 35 16.97 10.28 4.89
C GLU A 35 16.33 9.02 4.29
N CYS A 36 15.22 8.56 4.88
CA CYS A 36 14.49 7.39 4.40
C CYS A 36 13.92 7.63 3.00
N VAL A 37 13.27 8.79 2.80
CA VAL A 37 12.66 9.15 1.52
C VAL A 37 13.74 9.30 0.45
N THR A 38 14.81 10.04 0.74
CA THR A 38 15.93 10.25 -0.20
C THR A 38 16.52 8.93 -0.66
N GLU A 39 16.81 8.04 0.29
CA GLU A 39 17.40 6.74 -0.02
C GLU A 39 16.42 5.81 -0.78
N ALA A 40 15.13 5.86 -0.46
CA ALA A 40 14.12 5.12 -1.22
C ALA A 40 14.03 5.60 -2.67
N PHE A 41 14.05 6.91 -2.90
CA PHE A 41 14.08 7.50 -4.24
C PHE A 41 15.34 7.10 -5.01
N LYS A 42 16.51 7.19 -4.38
CA LYS A 42 17.78 6.75 -4.97
C LYS A 42 17.72 5.28 -5.41
N ARG A 43 17.33 4.38 -4.50
CA ARG A 43 17.18 2.95 -4.80
C ARG A 43 16.17 2.68 -5.92
N TYR A 44 15.09 3.45 -5.96
CA TYR A 44 14.14 3.34 -7.05
C TYR A 44 14.72 3.81 -8.38
N GLN A 45 15.45 4.93 -8.43
CA GLN A 45 16.10 5.42 -9.64
C GLN A 45 17.14 4.43 -10.18
N GLU A 46 17.93 3.84 -9.29
CA GLU A 46 19.00 2.89 -9.62
C GLU A 46 18.49 1.47 -9.91
N ARG A 47 17.17 1.21 -9.81
CA ARG A 47 16.61 -0.16 -9.85
C ARG A 47 16.94 -0.99 -11.10
N ASN A 48 17.31 -0.34 -12.20
CA ASN A 48 17.70 -1.01 -13.44
C ASN A 48 19.17 -1.46 -13.45
N SER A 49 20.04 -0.80 -12.67
CA SER A 49 21.46 -1.14 -12.51
C SER A 49 21.73 -1.89 -11.21
N THR A 50 20.96 -1.61 -10.16
CA THR A 50 21.09 -2.18 -8.82
C THR A 50 19.76 -2.77 -8.38
N ILE A 51 19.70 -4.10 -8.25
CA ILE A 51 18.47 -4.79 -7.84
C ILE A 51 18.08 -4.36 -6.43
N ILE A 52 16.85 -3.87 -6.27
CA ILE A 52 16.27 -3.64 -4.95
C ILE A 52 15.99 -5.01 -4.30
N PRO A 53 16.53 -5.30 -3.09
CA PRO A 53 16.26 -6.54 -2.38
C PRO A 53 14.76 -6.77 -2.23
N PRO A 54 14.22 -7.98 -2.49
CA PRO A 54 12.78 -8.25 -2.51
C PRO A 54 12.01 -7.76 -1.28
N ILE A 55 12.64 -7.84 -0.11
CA ILE A 55 12.07 -7.39 1.16
C ILE A 55 11.92 -5.86 1.28
N LEU A 56 12.77 -5.10 0.58
CA LEU A 56 12.74 -3.64 0.60
C LEU A 56 11.81 -3.06 -0.46
N ARG A 57 11.46 -3.83 -1.50
CA ARG A 57 10.69 -3.32 -2.65
C ARG A 57 9.37 -2.67 -2.25
N ASN A 58 8.61 -3.30 -1.35
CA ASN A 58 7.34 -2.73 -0.89
C ASN A 58 7.55 -1.39 -0.18
N ALA A 59 8.53 -1.30 0.74
CA ALA A 59 8.86 -0.06 1.44
C ALA A 59 9.32 1.04 0.48
N VAL A 60 10.19 0.70 -0.49
CA VAL A 60 10.70 1.62 -1.50
C VAL A 60 9.58 2.14 -2.39
N TYR A 61 8.75 1.26 -2.96
CA TYR A 61 7.65 1.66 -3.83
C TYR A 61 6.63 2.53 -3.09
N ARG A 62 6.28 2.17 -1.85
CA ARG A 62 5.41 2.98 -1.00
C ARG A 62 6.00 4.36 -0.75
N ALA A 63 7.26 4.45 -0.37
CA ALA A 63 7.93 5.71 -0.10
C ALA A 63 7.92 6.64 -1.33
N VAL A 64 8.24 6.10 -2.50
CA VAL A 64 8.24 6.82 -3.78
C VAL A 64 6.85 7.33 -4.15
N VAL A 65 5.82 6.51 -4.00
CA VAL A 65 4.44 6.91 -4.32
C VAL A 65 3.88 7.93 -3.32
N SER A 66 4.18 7.75 -2.03
CA SER A 66 3.60 8.57 -0.95
C SER A 66 4.21 9.96 -0.91
N ASN A 67 5.51 10.06 -1.17
CA ASN A 67 6.27 11.31 -1.10
C ASN A 67 6.57 11.90 -2.49
N GLY A 68 6.24 11.18 -3.57
CA GLY A 68 6.42 11.63 -4.94
C GLY A 68 5.23 12.39 -5.52
N GLY A 69 5.39 12.78 -6.79
CA GLY A 69 4.35 13.43 -7.57
C GLY A 69 3.65 12.48 -8.53
N GLU A 70 2.95 13.10 -9.48
CA GLU A 70 2.27 12.41 -10.56
C GLU A 70 3.24 11.57 -11.42
N ARG A 71 4.45 12.08 -11.67
CA ARG A 71 5.49 11.37 -12.42
C ARG A 71 5.84 10.02 -11.79
N GLU A 72 6.18 10.01 -10.51
CA GLU A 72 6.52 8.78 -9.77
C GLU A 72 5.35 7.81 -9.72
N TYR A 73 4.12 8.35 -9.57
CA TYR A 73 2.91 7.55 -9.61
C TYR A 73 2.73 6.84 -10.96
N TYR A 74 2.93 7.53 -12.09
CA TYR A 74 2.81 6.89 -13.41
C TYR A 74 3.97 5.95 -13.74
N GLN A 75 5.18 6.19 -13.22
CA GLN A 75 6.28 5.24 -13.36
C GLN A 75 5.94 3.89 -12.72
N ILE A 76 5.41 3.90 -11.49
CA ILE A 76 4.94 2.68 -10.81
C ILE A 76 3.76 2.06 -11.55
N LEU A 77 2.88 2.87 -12.17
CA LEU A 77 1.76 2.34 -12.98
C LEU A 77 2.27 1.55 -14.17
N ASN A 78 3.21 2.13 -14.92
CA ASN A 78 3.75 1.52 -16.11
C ASN A 78 4.52 0.25 -15.75
N GLN A 79 5.25 0.26 -14.63
CA GLN A 79 5.88 -0.95 -14.09
C GLN A 79 4.84 -2.02 -13.75
N PHE A 80 3.75 -1.66 -13.07
CA PHE A 80 2.66 -2.60 -12.76
C PHE A 80 2.02 -3.22 -14.02
N LYS A 81 1.83 -2.42 -15.07
CA LYS A 81 1.23 -2.88 -16.33
C LYS A 81 2.15 -3.85 -17.08
N ALA A 82 3.47 -3.69 -16.96
CA ALA A 82 4.46 -4.55 -17.59
C ALA A 82 4.78 -5.82 -16.76
N GLU A 83 4.57 -5.77 -15.44
CA GLU A 83 4.95 -6.85 -14.51
C GLU A 83 4.13 -8.13 -14.71
N GLN A 84 4.84 -9.26 -14.79
CA GLN A 84 4.25 -10.60 -14.94
C GLN A 84 4.32 -11.41 -13.65
N ASP A 85 5.28 -11.14 -12.77
CA ASP A 85 5.38 -11.82 -11.49
C ASP A 85 4.25 -11.39 -10.55
N SER A 86 3.41 -12.35 -10.16
CA SER A 86 2.23 -12.08 -9.32
C SER A 86 2.59 -11.46 -7.96
N VAL A 87 3.74 -11.81 -7.39
CA VAL A 87 4.19 -11.31 -6.09
C VAL A 87 4.67 -9.86 -6.21
N GLU A 88 5.45 -9.55 -7.23
CA GLU A 88 5.90 -8.20 -7.52
C GLU A 88 4.75 -7.27 -7.93
N ARG A 89 3.84 -7.79 -8.76
CA ARG A 89 2.61 -7.08 -9.16
C ARG A 89 1.79 -6.68 -7.95
N THR A 90 1.67 -7.58 -6.96
CA THR A 90 1.03 -7.29 -5.67
C THR A 90 1.71 -6.13 -4.95
N LYS A 91 3.04 -6.10 -4.83
CA LYS A 91 3.75 -4.99 -4.16
C LYS A 91 3.52 -3.65 -4.86
N LEU A 92 3.59 -3.64 -6.20
CA LEU A 92 3.36 -2.43 -7.01
C LEU A 92 1.94 -1.91 -6.86
N VAL A 93 0.94 -2.80 -6.85
CA VAL A 93 -0.45 -2.47 -6.55
C VAL A 93 -0.56 -1.83 -5.18
N TYR A 94 -0.10 -2.50 -4.12
CA TYR A 94 -0.21 -2.01 -2.75
C TYR A 94 0.46 -0.65 -2.52
N ALA A 95 1.61 -0.40 -3.15
CA ALA A 95 2.32 0.87 -3.04
C ALA A 95 1.49 2.06 -3.53
N ARG A 96 0.71 1.88 -4.60
CA ARG A 96 -0.07 2.96 -5.25
C ARG A 96 -1.14 3.56 -4.36
N PHE A 97 -1.64 2.80 -3.40
CA PHE A 97 -2.71 3.22 -2.48
C PHE A 97 -2.23 4.09 -1.33
N HIS A 98 -0.92 4.28 -1.21
CA HIS A 98 -0.33 5.18 -0.23
C HIS A 98 -0.12 6.59 -0.80
N SER A 99 -0.49 6.82 -2.08
CA SER A 99 -0.49 8.17 -2.64
C SER A 99 -1.59 9.00 -1.99
N CYS A 100 -1.20 10.07 -1.30
CA CYS A 100 -2.15 11.02 -0.71
C CYS A 100 -2.88 11.84 -1.79
N LYS A 101 -2.42 11.80 -3.05
CA LYS A 101 -3.01 12.55 -4.17
C LYS A 101 -4.09 11.71 -4.85
N ARG A 102 -5.34 12.06 -4.53
CA ARG A 102 -6.56 11.28 -4.78
C ARG A 102 -7.11 11.22 -6.22
N PRO A 103 -6.78 12.10 -7.20
CA PRO A 103 -7.49 12.05 -8.49
C PRO A 103 -7.16 10.81 -9.32
N TRP A 104 -6.01 10.16 -9.06
CA TRP A 104 -5.48 9.10 -9.93
C TRP A 104 -5.89 7.67 -9.56
N ILE A 105 -6.52 7.50 -8.39
CA ILE A 105 -6.89 6.18 -7.86
C ILE A 105 -8.03 5.58 -8.67
N TRP A 106 -9.05 6.37 -9.00
CA TRP A 106 -10.22 5.87 -9.71
C TRP A 106 -9.90 5.35 -11.12
N PRO A 107 -9.20 6.13 -11.99
CA PRO A 107 -8.75 5.62 -13.28
C PRO A 107 -7.94 4.31 -13.18
N PHE A 108 -7.15 4.17 -12.11
CA PHE A 108 -6.34 2.98 -11.89
C PHE A 108 -7.16 1.73 -11.59
N LEU A 109 -8.24 1.84 -10.82
CA LEU A 109 -9.07 0.68 -10.45
C LEU A 109 -9.64 -0.03 -11.70
N HIS A 110 -9.81 0.65 -12.83
CA HIS A 110 -10.21 0.00 -14.08
C HIS A 110 -9.22 -1.07 -14.57
N HIS A 111 -7.94 -0.98 -14.23
CA HIS A 111 -6.91 -1.97 -14.58
C HIS A 111 -6.76 -3.09 -13.55
N VAL A 112 -7.55 -3.06 -12.48
CA VAL A 112 -7.46 -4.00 -11.36
C VAL A 112 -8.69 -4.91 -11.34
N LYS A 113 -8.48 -6.18 -10.98
CA LYS A 113 -9.56 -7.15 -10.86
C LYS A 113 -10.55 -6.72 -9.77
N PRO A 114 -11.84 -7.04 -9.88
CA PRO A 114 -12.85 -6.69 -8.88
C PRO A 114 -12.47 -7.06 -7.43
N GLN A 115 -11.98 -8.28 -7.22
CA GLN A 115 -11.61 -8.79 -5.89
C GLN A 115 -10.48 -8.00 -5.23
N ASP A 116 -9.48 -7.61 -6.02
CA ASP A 116 -8.38 -6.78 -5.53
C ASP A 116 -8.88 -5.35 -5.32
N SER A 117 -9.74 -4.85 -6.21
CA SER A 117 -10.28 -3.49 -6.14
C SER A 117 -10.95 -3.18 -4.80
N ILE A 118 -11.73 -4.11 -4.24
CA ILE A 118 -12.35 -3.92 -2.91
C ILE A 118 -11.33 -3.79 -1.80
N PHE A 119 -10.33 -4.67 -1.77
CA PHE A 119 -9.25 -4.57 -0.79
C PHE A 119 -8.57 -3.20 -0.89
N LEU A 120 -8.36 -2.74 -2.11
CA LEU A 120 -7.63 -1.51 -2.38
C LEU A 120 -8.45 -0.25 -2.06
N ILE A 121 -9.75 -0.25 -2.35
CA ILE A 121 -10.67 0.82 -1.95
C ILE A 121 -10.68 0.98 -0.43
N ARG A 122 -10.65 -0.12 0.33
CA ARG A 122 -10.54 -0.07 1.80
C ARG A 122 -9.24 0.56 2.26
N GLU A 123 -8.13 0.25 1.59
CA GLU A 123 -6.84 0.87 1.90
C GLU A 123 -6.82 2.37 1.61
N VAL A 124 -7.51 2.84 0.56
CA VAL A 124 -7.69 4.28 0.29
C VAL A 124 -8.53 4.94 1.37
N ALA A 125 -9.60 4.28 1.80
CA ALA A 125 -10.44 4.78 2.88
C ALA A 125 -9.68 4.89 4.20
N ARG A 126 -8.66 4.05 4.43
CA ARG A 126 -7.80 4.06 5.63
C ARG A 126 -6.60 4.99 5.56
N ASN A 127 -5.92 5.06 4.41
CA ASN A 127 -4.58 5.64 4.29
C ASN A 127 -4.64 7.10 3.84
N VAL A 128 -5.12 7.98 4.72
CA VAL A 128 -4.98 9.42 4.52
C VAL A 128 -4.30 10.03 5.74
N PRO A 129 -3.30 10.91 5.54
CA PRO A 129 -2.63 11.63 6.64
C PRO A 129 -3.57 12.37 7.60
N SER A 130 -4.79 12.68 7.15
CA SER A 130 -5.81 13.46 7.87
C SER A 130 -6.95 12.60 8.45
N GLY A 131 -6.83 11.27 8.45
CA GLY A 131 -7.88 10.36 8.94
C GLY A 131 -8.74 9.72 7.84
N PRO A 132 -9.60 8.75 8.17
CA PRO A 132 -10.33 7.97 7.18
C PRO A 132 -11.08 8.82 6.15
N ASN A 133 -10.94 8.49 4.87
CA ASN A 133 -11.62 9.21 3.79
C ASN A 133 -12.75 8.37 3.20
N VAL A 134 -13.88 8.39 3.90
CA VAL A 134 -15.09 7.68 3.49
C VAL A 134 -15.79 8.40 2.31
N ALA A 135 -15.55 9.71 2.14
CA ALA A 135 -16.10 10.48 1.02
C ALA A 135 -15.73 9.92 -0.36
N PHE A 136 -14.53 9.34 -0.52
CA PHE A 136 -14.17 8.66 -1.78
C PHE A 136 -15.10 7.48 -2.09
N VAL A 137 -15.46 6.70 -1.07
CA VAL A 137 -16.35 5.54 -1.20
C VAL A 137 -17.78 6.01 -1.49
N ARG A 138 -18.28 6.99 -0.72
CA ARG A 138 -19.63 7.55 -0.90
C ARG A 138 -19.85 8.13 -2.29
N THR A 139 -18.96 9.00 -2.73
CA THR A 139 -19.07 9.70 -4.04
C THR A 139 -18.98 8.78 -5.25
N ARG A 140 -18.54 7.53 -5.07
CA ARG A 140 -18.32 6.55 -6.15
C ARG A 140 -19.06 5.24 -5.91
N TYR A 141 -20.02 5.22 -4.98
CA TYR A 141 -20.65 3.98 -4.53
C TYR A 141 -21.23 3.17 -5.69
N ASP A 142 -22.02 3.79 -6.56
CA ASP A 142 -22.65 3.10 -7.70
C ASP A 142 -21.63 2.54 -8.68
N ALA A 143 -20.55 3.30 -8.93
CA ALA A 143 -19.49 2.87 -9.82
C ALA A 143 -18.66 1.71 -9.21
N ILE A 144 -18.46 1.74 -7.89
CA ILE A 144 -17.82 0.64 -7.14
C ILE A 144 -18.71 -0.61 -7.18
N LEU A 145 -20.02 -0.44 -6.96
CA LEU A 145 -21.00 -1.52 -6.98
C LEU A 145 -21.07 -2.18 -8.36
N SER A 146 -21.15 -1.37 -9.42
CA SER A 146 -21.12 -1.83 -10.80
C SER A 146 -19.86 -2.64 -11.13
N LYS A 147 -18.68 -2.19 -10.66
CA LYS A 147 -17.41 -2.87 -10.92
C LYS A 147 -17.20 -4.14 -10.07
N CYS A 148 -17.58 -4.10 -8.80
CA CYS A 148 -17.18 -5.10 -7.81
C CYS A 148 -18.26 -6.13 -7.50
N GLY A 149 -19.53 -5.81 -7.81
CA GLY A 149 -20.69 -6.63 -7.50
C GLY A 149 -21.18 -6.44 -6.06
N GLN A 150 -22.48 -6.65 -5.87
CA GLN A 150 -23.19 -6.46 -4.60
C GLN A 150 -22.54 -7.25 -3.44
N ASP A 151 -22.26 -8.53 -3.64
CA ASP A 151 -21.73 -9.39 -2.57
C ASP A 151 -20.38 -8.91 -2.03
N GLN A 152 -19.50 -8.42 -2.92
CA GLN A 152 -18.20 -7.93 -2.51
C GLN A 152 -18.31 -6.58 -1.78
N VAL A 153 -19.23 -5.71 -2.23
CA VAL A 153 -19.48 -4.42 -1.58
C VAL A 153 -20.09 -4.63 -0.18
N SER A 154 -21.19 -5.37 -0.08
CA SER A 154 -21.89 -5.57 1.20
C SER A 154 -21.01 -6.28 2.23
N ASN A 155 -20.36 -7.39 1.86
CA ASN A 155 -19.65 -8.24 2.84
C ASN A 155 -18.26 -7.74 3.21
N ARG A 156 -17.56 -7.07 2.28
CA ARG A 156 -16.14 -6.72 2.47
C ARG A 156 -15.88 -5.23 2.54
N LEU A 157 -16.59 -4.43 1.74
CA LEU A 157 -16.38 -2.99 1.70
C LEU A 157 -17.15 -2.29 2.83
N SER A 158 -18.47 -2.47 2.91
CA SER A 158 -19.31 -1.78 3.90
C SER A 158 -18.86 -2.08 5.33
N TYR A 159 -18.59 -3.37 5.64
CA TYR A 159 -18.04 -3.75 6.94
C TYR A 159 -16.65 -3.12 7.20
N GLY A 160 -15.77 -3.18 6.20
CA GLY A 160 -14.39 -2.74 6.34
C GLY A 160 -14.17 -1.22 6.38
N VAL A 161 -15.09 -0.46 5.78
CA VAL A 161 -15.13 1.01 5.83
C VAL A 161 -15.91 1.46 7.06
N GLY A 162 -17.02 0.77 7.41
CA GLY A 162 -17.80 1.04 8.60
C GLY A 162 -16.99 0.89 9.91
N SER A 163 -16.00 0.00 9.92
CA SER A 163 -15.07 -0.14 11.05
C SER A 163 -14.11 1.05 11.22
N LEU A 164 -14.09 2.02 10.30
CA LEU A 164 -13.24 3.20 10.37
C LEU A 164 -13.92 4.37 11.07
N PHE A 165 -15.24 4.31 11.27
CA PHE A 165 -15.97 5.33 12.00
C PHE A 165 -15.58 5.26 13.47
N THR A 166 -14.93 6.32 13.94
CA THR A 166 -14.45 6.43 15.33
C THR A 166 -15.34 7.33 16.19
N ASN A 167 -16.24 8.08 15.56
CA ASN A 167 -17.23 8.91 16.24
C ASN A 167 -18.56 8.92 15.46
N ILE A 168 -19.61 9.45 16.10
CA ILE A 168 -20.97 9.47 15.55
C ILE A 168 -21.12 10.44 14.36
N PHE A 169 -20.31 11.50 14.29
CA PHE A 169 -20.43 12.52 13.25
C PHE A 169 -19.99 12.00 11.88
N GLU A 170 -18.98 11.12 11.84
CA GLU A 170 -18.54 10.46 10.61
C GLU A 170 -19.58 9.47 10.05
N ARG A 171 -20.56 9.04 10.87
CA ARG A 171 -21.63 8.12 10.46
C ARG A 171 -22.79 8.85 9.79
N ASP A 172 -23.11 10.04 10.29
CA ASP A 172 -24.34 10.76 9.93
C ASP A 172 -24.12 11.78 8.78
N GLU A 173 -22.86 12.13 8.46
CA GLU A 173 -22.48 12.86 7.24
C GLU A 173 -22.34 11.97 6.03
#